data_AF-A0A327YHL4-F1
#
_entry.id   AF-A0A327YHL4-F1
#
_cell.length_a   1.000
_cell.length_b   1.000
_cell.length_c   1.000
_cell.angle_alpha   90.00
_cell.angle_beta   90.00
_cell.angle_gamma   90.00
#
_symmetry.space_group_name_H-M   'P 1'
#
loop_
_entity.id
_entity.type
_entity.pdbx_description
1 polymer ?
#
loop_
_entity_poly.entity_id
_entity_poly.type
_entity_poly.pdbx_seq_one_letter_code
_entity_poly.pdbx_strand_id
1 'polypeptide(L)'
;MNAKKQVNEKNWDKVKKQFEGGILHAHMLRGILDISQFSKICVYTVYQNDKLLQKTADPSLLRQPVGKRLTSQPYKDWNESFVFILNEKVPHHRIQLNASGQGEYTL
;
A
#
# COMPACT_ATOMS: atom_id res chain seq x y z
N MET A 1 -11.28 4.97 2.61
CA MET A 1 -10.50 4.01 3.44
C MET A 1 -10.56 2.64 2.76
N ASN A 2 -9.43 2.05 2.37
CA ASN A 2 -9.41 0.75 1.69
C ASN A 2 -9.34 -0.39 2.72
N ALA A 3 -10.47 -1.03 2.99
CA ALA A 3 -10.55 -2.19 3.87
C ALA A 3 -10.27 -3.48 3.10
N LYS A 4 -9.28 -4.26 3.54
CA LYS A 4 -8.99 -5.59 2.98
C LYS A 4 -9.04 -6.64 4.10
N LYS A 5 -9.89 -7.65 3.95
CA LYS A 5 -9.94 -8.78 4.90
C LYS A 5 -8.60 -9.56 4.95
N GLN A 6 -7.85 -9.54 3.86
CA GLN A 6 -6.54 -10.18 3.76
C GLN A 6 -5.65 -9.43 2.77
N VAL A 7 -4.40 -9.18 3.15
CA VAL A 7 -3.40 -8.59 2.25
C VAL A 7 -2.47 -9.70 1.74
N ASN A 8 -2.35 -9.78 0.43
CA ASN A 8 -1.45 -10.63 -0.32
C ASN A 8 -0.86 -9.82 -1.48
N GLU A 9 0.11 -10.38 -2.18
CA GLU A 9 0.84 -9.74 -3.30
C GLU A 9 -0.10 -9.06 -4.32
N LYS A 10 -1.03 -9.83 -4.89
CA LYS A 10 -1.99 -9.34 -5.89
C LYS A 10 -2.89 -8.22 -5.36
N ASN A 11 -3.27 -8.30 -4.08
CA ASN A 11 -4.09 -7.27 -3.45
C ASN A 11 -3.30 -6.00 -3.16
N TRP A 12 -2.03 -6.13 -2.80
CA TRP A 12 -1.17 -4.98 -2.51
C TRP A 12 -0.87 -4.15 -3.75
N ASP A 13 -0.55 -4.79 -4.88
CA ASP A 13 -0.35 -4.09 -6.15
C ASP A 13 -1.62 -3.35 -6.60
N LYS A 14 -2.80 -3.95 -6.38
CA LYS A 14 -4.09 -3.27 -6.62
C LYS A 14 -4.28 -2.07 -5.70
N VAL A 15 -3.94 -2.19 -4.41
CA VAL A 15 -4.04 -1.09 -3.46
C VAL A 15 -3.13 0.07 -3.84
N LYS A 16 -1.89 -0.18 -4.28
CA LYS A 16 -0.99 0.87 -4.79
C LYS A 16 -1.56 1.61 -5.99
N LYS A 17 -2.14 0.89 -6.96
CA LYS A 17 -2.84 1.52 -8.10
C LYS A 17 -4.04 2.38 -7.66
N GLN A 18 -4.78 1.93 -6.64
CA GLN A 18 -5.88 2.71 -6.07
C GLN A 18 -5.38 3.99 -5.39
N PHE A 19 -4.22 3.94 -4.72
CA PHE A 19 -3.61 5.14 -4.15
C PHE A 19 -3.15 6.12 -5.21
N GLU A 20 -2.47 5.63 -6.25
CA GLU A 20 -2.06 6.44 -7.40
C GLU A 20 -3.25 7.16 -8.04
N GLY A 21 -4.30 6.41 -8.38
CA GLY A 21 -5.52 7.00 -8.93
C GLY A 21 -6.19 8.00 -7.98
N GLY A 22 -6.23 7.70 -6.68
CA GLY A 22 -6.78 8.61 -5.66
C GLY A 22 -6.02 9.94 -5.59
N ILE A 23 -4.69 9.89 -5.62
CA ILE A 23 -3.82 11.08 -5.59
C ILE A 23 -4.01 11.90 -6.87
N LEU A 24 -4.00 11.27 -8.05
CA LEU A 24 -4.22 11.95 -9.32
C LEU A 24 -5.58 12.67 -9.36
N HIS A 25 -6.64 11.98 -8.94
CA HIS A 25 -7.97 12.60 -8.88
C HIS A 25 -8.04 13.75 -7.87
N ALA A 26 -7.38 13.64 -6.72
CA ALA A 26 -7.31 14.73 -5.76
C ALA A 26 -6.62 15.97 -6.35
N HIS A 27 -5.50 15.79 -7.07
CA HIS A 27 -4.83 16.90 -7.77
C HIS A 27 -5.68 17.49 -8.89
N MET A 28 -6.40 16.66 -9.64
CA MET A 28 -7.33 17.13 -10.67
C MET A 28 -8.44 18.00 -10.06
N LEU A 29 -9.10 17.51 -9.00
CA LEU A 29 -10.14 18.27 -8.29
C LEU A 29 -9.59 19.57 -7.71
N ARG A 30 -8.38 19.54 -7.15
CA ARG A 30 -7.68 20.73 -6.66
C ARG A 30 -7.52 21.79 -7.75
N GLY A 31 -7.07 21.38 -8.94
CA GLY A 31 -6.89 22.28 -10.08
C GLY A 31 -8.21 22.86 -10.60
N ILE A 32 -9.28 22.07 -10.61
CA ILE A 32 -10.63 22.52 -11.01
C ILE A 32 -11.19 23.54 -10.01
N LEU A 33 -10.97 23.32 -8.72
CA LEU A 33 -11.51 24.15 -7.64
C LEU A 33 -10.60 25.32 -7.24
N ASP A 34 -9.47 25.51 -7.94
CA ASP A 34 -8.43 26.51 -7.64
C ASP A 34 -7.98 26.50 -6.16
N ILE A 35 -7.82 25.30 -5.59
CA ILE A 35 -7.39 25.12 -4.21
C ILE A 35 -5.86 25.15 -4.15
N SER A 36 -5.31 25.73 -3.07
CA SER A 36 -3.88 25.73 -2.78
C SER A 36 -3.31 24.31 -2.64
N GLN A 37 -1.99 24.18 -2.67
CA GLN A 37 -1.32 22.89 -2.59
C GLN A 37 -1.66 22.14 -1.29
N PHE A 38 -1.84 20.82 -1.38
CA PHE A 38 -1.99 19.98 -0.20
C PHE A 38 -0.75 20.09 0.69
N SER A 39 -0.94 20.38 1.97
CA SER A 39 0.14 20.41 2.96
C SER A 39 0.73 19.02 3.20
N LYS A 40 -0.09 17.96 3.07
CA LYS A 40 0.32 16.56 3.22
C LYS A 40 -0.69 15.62 2.58
N ILE A 41 -0.20 14.56 1.95
CA ILE A 41 -1.01 13.42 1.52
C ILE A 41 -0.58 12.20 2.34
N CYS A 42 -1.53 11.48 2.93
CA CYS A 42 -1.28 10.23 3.65
C CYS A 42 -2.18 9.13 3.09
N VAL A 43 -1.68 7.90 3.04
CA VAL A 43 -2.46 6.73 2.65
C VAL A 43 -2.62 5.76 3.81
N TYR A 44 -3.81 5.17 3.89
CA TYR A 44 -4.18 4.25 4.96
C TYR A 44 -4.60 2.92 4.37
N THR A 45 -4.00 1.83 4.85
CA THR A 45 -4.44 0.47 4.54
C THR A 45 -4.94 -0.21 5.80
N VAL A 46 -6.18 -0.70 5.73
CA VAL A 46 -6.81 -1.41 6.83
C VAL A 46 -6.83 -2.89 6.48
N TYR A 47 -6.32 -3.73 7.38
CA TYR A 47 -6.16 -5.16 7.14
C TYR A 47 -6.47 -6.02 8.35
N GLN A 48 -6.99 -7.24 8.15
CA GLN A 48 -7.20 -8.18 9.26
C GLN A 48 -6.08 -9.23 9.34
N ASN A 49 -5.71 -9.81 8.20
CA ASN A 49 -4.64 -10.81 8.09
C ASN A 49 -3.54 -10.34 7.13
N ASP A 50 -2.29 -10.41 7.59
CA ASP A 50 -1.10 -10.16 6.78
C ASP A 50 -0.51 -11.49 6.30
N LYS A 51 -0.55 -11.73 4.98
CA LYS A 51 0.13 -12.84 4.33
C LYS A 51 1.18 -12.37 3.30
N LEU A 52 1.54 -11.09 3.28
CA LEU A 52 2.54 -10.55 2.35
C LEU A 52 3.94 -11.08 2.65
N LEU A 53 4.22 -11.40 3.92
CA LEU A 53 5.55 -11.82 4.39
C LEU A 53 5.55 -13.17 5.08
N GLN A 54 4.42 -13.88 5.09
CA GLN A 54 4.43 -15.27 5.54
C GLN A 54 5.32 -16.05 4.58
N LYS A 55 6.50 -16.45 5.08
CA LYS A 55 7.46 -17.31 4.39
C LYS A 55 6.69 -18.42 3.71
N THR A 56 6.49 -18.30 2.42
CA THR A 56 5.86 -19.35 1.65
C THR A 56 6.81 -20.54 1.75
N ALA A 57 6.37 -21.61 2.39
CA ALA A 57 7.09 -22.89 2.46
C ALA A 57 7.20 -23.58 1.09
N ASP A 58 6.82 -22.87 0.02
CA ASP A 58 6.82 -23.33 -1.35
C ASP A 58 7.96 -22.64 -2.13
N PRO A 59 9.08 -23.34 -2.37
CA PRO A 59 10.22 -22.83 -3.11
C PRO A 59 9.88 -22.46 -4.56
N SER A 60 8.72 -22.88 -5.07
CA SER A 60 8.29 -22.59 -6.44
C SER A 60 7.85 -21.14 -6.64
N LEU A 61 7.39 -20.45 -5.58
CA LEU A 61 7.06 -19.01 -5.61
C LEU A 61 8.30 -18.11 -5.54
N LEU A 62 9.45 -18.69 -5.19
CA LEU A 62 10.77 -18.06 -5.28
C LEU A 62 11.44 -18.31 -6.65
N ARG A 63 10.81 -19.08 -7.56
CA ARG A 63 11.36 -19.32 -8.90
C ARG A 63 11.26 -18.04 -9.73
N GLN A 64 12.41 -17.39 -9.84
CA GLN A 64 12.62 -16.19 -10.63
C GLN A 64 12.50 -16.50 -12.13
N PRO A 65 11.93 -15.59 -12.95
CA PRO A 65 12.22 -15.59 -14.37
C PRO A 65 13.71 -15.29 -14.55
N VAL A 66 14.40 -16.17 -15.30
CA VAL A 66 15.82 -16.05 -15.62
C VAL A 66 16.07 -14.68 -16.26
N GLY A 67 16.89 -13.84 -15.63
CA GLY A 67 17.33 -12.55 -16.19
C GLY A 67 16.98 -11.28 -15.41
N LYS A 68 16.23 -11.34 -14.29
CA LYS A 68 15.98 -10.16 -13.43
C LYS A 68 16.58 -10.34 -12.04
N ARG A 69 17.68 -9.64 -11.76
CA ARG A 69 18.24 -9.52 -10.41
C ARG A 69 17.32 -8.60 -9.59
N LEU A 70 16.53 -9.16 -8.68
CA LEU A 70 15.80 -8.36 -7.69
C LEU A 70 16.84 -7.70 -6.77
N THR A 71 16.92 -6.38 -6.81
CA THR A 71 17.80 -5.56 -5.96
C THR A 71 17.25 -5.40 -4.53
N SER A 72 16.00 -5.80 -4.29
CA SER A 72 15.36 -5.75 -2.98
C SER A 72 14.33 -6.88 -2.80
N GLN A 73 14.00 -7.20 -1.55
CA GLN A 73 12.92 -8.13 -1.23
C GLN A 73 11.60 -7.62 -1.82
N PRO A 74 10.80 -8.48 -2.47
CA PRO A 74 9.49 -8.09 -2.97
C PRO A 74 8.62 -7.60 -1.81
N TYR A 75 7.88 -6.52 -2.04
CA TYR A 75 6.92 -5.92 -1.11
C TYR A 75 7.49 -5.42 0.22
N LYS A 76 8.79 -5.10 0.25
CA LYS A 76 9.43 -4.44 1.40
C LYS A 76 8.70 -3.14 1.78
N ASP A 77 8.16 -2.43 0.79
CA ASP A 77 7.36 -1.21 0.94
C ASP A 77 6.14 -1.38 1.86
N TRP A 78 5.56 -2.58 1.96
CA TRP A 78 4.49 -2.87 2.92
C TRP A 78 4.92 -2.68 4.36
N ASN A 79 6.18 -2.98 4.70
CA ASN A 79 6.70 -2.85 6.06
C ASN A 79 7.24 -1.46 6.39
N GLU A 80 7.42 -0.62 5.39
CA GLU A 80 7.96 0.72 5.56
C GLU A 80 6.86 1.68 6.06
N SER A 81 7.27 2.80 6.68
CA SER A 81 6.34 3.84 7.12
C SER A 81 5.84 4.73 5.97
N PHE A 82 6.21 4.38 4.74
CA PHE A 82 5.92 5.11 3.53
C PHE A 82 5.86 4.17 2.34
N VAL A 83 5.19 4.63 1.28
CA VAL A 83 5.19 3.99 -0.03
C VAL A 83 5.58 5.02 -1.08
N PHE A 84 6.26 4.59 -2.13
CA PHE A 84 6.51 5.43 -3.29
C PHE A 84 5.29 5.38 -4.22
N ILE A 85 4.65 6.53 -4.43
CA ILE A 85 3.54 6.70 -5.36
C ILE A 85 3.85 7.92 -6.22
N LEU A 86 3.78 7.78 -7.55
CA LEU A 86 4.10 8.87 -8.49
C LEU A 86 5.49 9.50 -8.24
N ASN A 87 6.48 8.67 -7.89
CA ASN A 87 7.84 9.08 -7.48
C ASN A 87 7.93 9.95 -6.21
N GLU A 88 6.85 10.08 -5.46
CA GLU A 88 6.83 10.78 -4.18
C GLU A 88 6.78 9.80 -3.00
N LYS A 89 7.43 10.20 -1.91
CA LYS A 89 7.43 9.44 -0.65
C LYS A 89 6.17 9.78 0.14
N VAL A 90 5.16 8.91 0.08
CA VAL A 90 3.87 9.12 0.73
C VAL A 90 3.80 8.35 2.05
N PRO A 91 3.54 9.00 3.19
CA PRO A 91 3.32 8.33 4.46
C PRO A 91 2.24 7.25 4.37
N HIS A 92 2.58 6.05 4.83
CA HIS A 92 1.71 4.89 4.80
C HIS A 92 1.41 4.42 6.22
N HIS A 93 0.11 4.41 6.54
CA HIS A 93 -0.38 3.97 7.83
C HIS A 93 -1.12 2.65 7.65
N ARG A 94 -0.66 1.65 8.39
CA ARG A 94 -1.24 0.31 8.40
C ARG A 94 -2.05 0.14 9.67
N ILE A 95 -3.32 -0.20 9.51
CA ILE A 95 -4.26 -0.36 10.62
C ILE A 95 -4.70 -1.81 10.63
N GLN A 96 -4.28 -2.56 11.65
CA GLN A 96 -4.71 -3.94 11.82
C GLN A 96 -6.07 -3.99 12.50
N LEU A 97 -7.00 -4.75 11.94
CA LEU A 97 -8.29 -5.06 12.51
C LEU A 97 -8.20 -6.31 13.38
N ASN A 98 -8.90 -6.31 14.51
CA ASN A 98 -9.11 -7.48 15.35
C ASN A 98 -10.10 -8.48 14.71
N ALA A 99 -10.33 -9.61 15.37
CA ALA A 99 -11.25 -10.65 14.89
C ALA A 99 -12.70 -10.13 14.68
N SER A 100 -13.09 -9.12 15.46
CA SER A 100 -14.39 -8.44 15.42
C SER A 100 -14.47 -7.34 14.36
N GLY A 101 -13.40 -7.09 13.60
CA GLY A 101 -13.34 -6.06 12.55
C GLY A 101 -13.10 -4.64 13.04
N GLN A 102 -12.74 -4.46 14.31
CA GLN A 102 -12.40 -3.16 14.90
C GLN A 102 -10.88 -2.94 14.82
N GLY A 103 -10.46 -1.71 14.51
CA GLY A 103 -9.06 -1.31 14.56
C GLY A 103 -8.97 0.13 15.05
N GLU A 104 -7.90 0.44 15.76
CA GLU A 104 -7.62 1.76 16.28
C GLU A 104 -6.46 2.39 15.52
N TYR A 105 -6.56 3.68 15.26
CA TYR A 105 -5.48 4.48 14.72
C TYR A 105 -5.44 5.82 15.43
N THR A 106 -4.37 6.05 16.18
CA THR A 106 -4.14 7.32 16.89
C THR A 106 -3.38 8.27 15.96
N LEU A 107 -3.97 9.43 15.70
CA LEU A 107 -3.41 10.50 14.85
C LEU A 107 -2.33 11.30 15.58
#